data_AF-A0A090X6J9-F1
#
_entry.id   AF-A0A090X6J9-F1
#
_cell.length_a   1.000
_cell.length_b   1.000
_cell.length_c   1.000
_cell.angle_alpha   90.00
_cell.angle_beta   90.00
_cell.angle_gamma   90.00
#
_symmetry.space_group_name_H-M   'P 1'
#
loop_
_entity.id
_entity.type
_entity.pdbx_description
1 polymer ?
#
loop_
_entity_poly.entity_id
_entity_poly.type
_entity_poly.pdbx_seq_one_letter_code
_entity_poly.pdbx_strand_id
1 'polypeptide(L)' 'MISGMLIDLDHLLADPIFDPNRCSVNFHPLHTYYALAFYIALLFLKKTRLIGLGLVIHIIADTVDCSFM' A
#
# COMPACT_ATOMS: atom_id res chain seq x y z
N MET A 1 8.34 -4.07 -9.65
CA MET A 1 8.15 -4.51 -8.25
C MET A 1 8.63 -3.43 -7.29
N ILE A 2 9.91 -3.01 -7.35
CA ILE A 2 10.44 -1.92 -6.49
C ILE A 2 9.61 -0.63 -6.57
N SER A 3 9.07 -0.27 -7.74
CA SER A 3 8.19 0.90 -7.88
C SER A 3 6.93 0.87 -7.01
N GLY A 4 6.51 -0.31 -6.52
CA GLY A 4 5.39 -0.42 -5.57
C GLY A 4 5.71 0.22 -4.22
N MET A 5 6.98 0.27 -3.82
CA MET A 5 7.44 0.90 -2.57
C MET A 5 7.33 2.43 -2.60
N LEU A 6 7.01 3.04 -3.75
CA LEU A 6 6.76 4.49 -3.81
C LEU A 6 5.48 4.89 -3.06
N ILE A 7 4.60 3.93 -2.78
CA ILE A 7 3.37 4.16 -2.02
C ILE A 7 3.67 4.58 -0.57
N ASP A 8 4.75 4.06 0.03
CA ASP A 8 5.21 4.39 1.39
C ASP A 8 5.58 5.86 1.58
N LEU A 9 5.68 6.65 0.51
CA LEU A 9 5.92 8.09 0.62
C LEU A 9 4.80 8.81 1.39
N ASP A 10 3.61 8.24 1.48
CA ASP A 10 2.52 8.78 2.30
C ASP A 10 2.76 8.59 3.82
N HIS A 11 3.76 7.81 4.24
CA HIS A 11 4.19 7.72 5.63
C HIS A 11 4.80 9.03 6.13
N LEU A 12 5.36 9.85 5.24
CA LEU A 12 5.87 11.18 5.57
C LEU A 12 4.77 12.14 6.06
N LEU A 13 3.49 11.79 5.86
CA LEU A 13 2.34 12.56 6.34
C LEU A 13 1.94 12.21 7.78
N ALA A 14 2.54 11.18 8.38
CA ALA A 14 2.22 10.75 9.74
C ALA A 14 3.10 11.42 10.79
N ASP A 15 2.54 11.59 11.99
CA ASP A 15 3.25 12.02 13.18
C ASP A 15 2.96 11.02 14.33
N PRO A 16 3.97 10.27 14.82
CA PRO A 16 5.36 10.24 14.35
C PRO A 16 5.49 9.57 12.97
N ILE A 17 6.50 9.96 12.19
CA ILE A 17 6.75 9.39 10.86
C ILE A 17 6.95 7.86 10.94
N PHE A 18 7.72 7.39 11.93
CA PHE A 18 7.96 5.97 12.17
C PHE A 18 7.37 5.53 13.51
N ASP A 19 6.49 4.52 13.48
CA ASP A 19 5.90 3.89 14.65
C ASP A 19 5.79 2.37 14.40
N PRO A 20 6.52 1.52 15.13
CA PRO A 20 6.46 0.06 14.93
C PRO A 20 5.14 -0.57 15.39
N ASN A 21 4.31 0.16 16.15
CA ASN A 21 3.00 -0.30 16.62
C ASN A 21 1.84 0.39 15.90
N ARG A 22 2.07 0.90 14.68
CA ARG A 22 1.01 1.44 13.80
C ARG A 22 0.69 0.51 12.64
N CYS A 23 -0.60 0.18 12.49
CA CYS A 23 -1.08 -0.49 11.28
C CYS A 23 -1.24 0.53 10.14
N SER A 24 -0.55 0.30 9.02
CA SER A 24 -0.58 1.22 7.85
C SER A 24 -1.91 1.22 7.11
N VAL A 25 -2.63 0.08 7.09
CA VAL A 25 -3.87 -0.10 6.32
C VAL A 25 -5.00 0.78 6.88
N ASN A 26 -5.58 1.62 6.02
CA ASN A 26 -6.52 2.70 6.33
C ASN A 26 -6.02 3.80 7.28
N PHE A 27 -4.76 3.76 7.69
CA PHE A 27 -4.15 4.89 8.37
C PHE A 27 -3.59 5.89 7.36
N HIS A 28 -2.81 5.41 6.38
CA HIS A 28 -2.21 6.27 5.37
C HIS A 28 -3.09 6.40 4.11
N PRO A 29 -3.10 7.58 3.43
CA PRO A 29 -4.00 7.85 2.30
C PRO A 29 -3.92 6.85 1.13
N LEU A 30 -2.71 6.42 0.77
CA LEU A 30 -2.49 5.47 -0.33
C LEU A 30 -2.69 4.02 0.12
N HIS A 31 -2.78 3.76 1.43
CA HIS A 31 -3.02 2.47 2.05
C HIS A 31 -4.50 2.23 2.43
N THR A 32 -5.41 3.01 1.85
CA THR A 32 -6.86 2.88 2.08
C THR A 32 -7.49 1.76 1.24
N TYR A 33 -8.64 1.26 1.66
CA TYR A 33 -9.43 0.31 0.83
C TYR A 33 -9.83 0.88 -0.54
N TYR A 34 -10.03 2.20 -0.64
CA TYR A 34 -10.30 2.87 -1.90
C TYR A 34 -9.08 2.81 -2.84
N ALA A 35 -7.88 3.04 -2.31
CA ALA A 35 -6.64 2.92 -3.06
C ALA A 35 -6.40 1.46 -3.50
N LEU A 36 -6.66 0.48 -2.62
CA LEU A 36 -6.60 -0.94 -2.98
C LEU A 36 -7.54 -1.30 -4.14
N ALA A 37 -8.79 -0.83 -4.10
CA ALA A 37 -9.74 -1.06 -5.20
C ALA A 37 -9.22 -0.49 -6.53
N PHE A 38 -8.61 0.70 -6.49
CA PHE A 38 -7.95 1.28 -7.66
C PHE A 38 -6.76 0.43 -8.15
N TYR A 39 -5.91 -0.06 -7.24
CA TYR A 39 -4.77 -0.93 -7.62
C TYR A 39 -5.22 -2.25 -8.24
N ILE A 40 -6.29 -2.84 -7.73
CA ILE A 40 -6.94 -4.03 -8.32
C ILE A 40 -7.43 -3.71 -9.74
N ALA A 41 -8.03 -2.52 -9.95
CA ALA A 41 -8.45 -2.10 -11.29
C ALA A 41 -7.27 -2.00 -12.29
N LEU A 42 -6.08 -1.58 -11.82
CA LEU A 42 -4.87 -1.51 -12.66
C LEU A 42 -4.39 -2.88 -13.17
N LEU A 43 -4.79 -3.99 -12.54
CA LEU A 43 -4.43 -5.35 -12.98
C LEU A 43 -5.05 -5.72 -14.33
N PHE A 44 -6.23 -5.19 -14.62
CA PHE A 44 -6.97 -5.50 -15.85
C PHE A 44 -6.38 -4.81 -17.09
N LEU A 45 -5.70 -3.67 -16.91
CA LEU A 45 -5.07 -2.90 -17.97
C LEU A 45 -3.66 -3.44 -18.29
N LYS A 46 -3.44 -3.94 -19.51
CA LYS A 46 -2.16 -4.56 -19.94
C LYS A 46 -0.91 -3.71 -19.65
N LYS A 47 -1.02 -2.38 -19.78
CA LYS A 47 0.10 -1.45 -19.60
C LYS A 47 0.47 -1.22 -18.13
N THR A 48 -0.50 -1.24 -17.22
CA THR A 48 -0.30 -0.94 -15.79
C THR A 48 -0.26 -2.19 -14.92
N ARG A 49 -0.51 -3.38 -15.48
CA ARG A 49 -0.65 -4.62 -14.74
C ARG A 49 0.49 -4.91 -13.76
N LEU A 50 1.75 -4.71 -14.19
CA LEU A 50 2.90 -4.96 -13.32
C LEU A 50 3.00 -3.94 -12.17
N ILE A 51 2.55 -2.70 -12.39
CA ILE A 51 2.48 -1.67 -11.35
C ILE A 51 1.37 -2.02 -10.38
N GLY A 52 0.17 -2.31 -10.87
CA GLY A 52 -0.96 -2.75 -10.05
C GLY A 52 -0.63 -3.99 -9.22
N LEU A 53 0.08 -4.96 -9.81
CA LEU A 53 0.51 -6.17 -9.09
C LEU A 53 1.46 -5.83 -7.94
N GLY A 54 2.42 -4.95 -8.17
CA GLY A 54 3.33 -4.49 -7.12
C GLY A 54 2.61 -3.78 -5.98
N LEU A 55 1.68 -2.89 -6.31
CA LEU A 55 0.89 -2.14 -5.33
C LEU A 55 -0.05 -3.06 -4.52
N VAL A 56 -0.71 -4.02 -5.17
CA VAL A 56 -1.56 -4.99 -4.46
C VAL A 56 -0.74 -5.90 -3.55
N ILE A 57 0.40 -6.40 -4.01
CA ILE A 57 1.30 -7.22 -3.17
C ILE A 57 1.79 -6.43 -1.96
N HIS A 58 2.09 -5.14 -2.13
CA HIS A 58 2.50 -4.26 -1.04
C HIS A 58 1.40 -4.14 0.03
N ILE A 59 0.16 -3.79 -0.35
CA ILE A 59 -0.97 -3.72 0.60
C ILE A 59 -1.23 -5.07 1.30
N ILE A 60 -1.03 -6.19 0.60
CA ILE A 60 -1.12 -7.53 1.22
C ILE A 60 -0.03 -7.71 2.28
N ALA A 61 1.21 -7.28 2.00
CA ALA A 61 2.29 -7.33 2.97
C ALA A 61 1.97 -6.48 4.21
N ASP A 62 1.44 -5.26 4.05
CA ASP A 62 1.05 -4.41 5.18
C ASP A 62 -0.11 -5.01 5.98
N THR A 63 -1.06 -5.66 5.29
CA THR A 63 -2.16 -6.35 5.97
C THR A 63 -1.63 -7.49 6.84
N VAL A 64 -0.61 -8.20 6.36
CA VAL A 64 0.06 -9.25 7.13
C VAL A 64 0.83 -8.65 8.31
N ASP A 65 1.57 -7.56 8.11
CA ASP A 65 2.27 -6.84 9.19
C ASP A 65 1.29 -6.40 10.28
N CYS A 66 0.18 -5.76 9.90
CA CYS A 66 -0.92 -5.37 10.80
C CYS A 66 -1.50 -6.55 11.60
N SER A 67 -1.43 -7.77 11.08
CA SER A 67 -1.95 -8.96 11.78
C SER A 67 -0.99 -9.54 12.82
N PHE A 68 0.29 -9.15 12.79
CA PHE A 68 1.33 -9.57 13.74
C PHE A 68 1.60 -8.57 14.87
N MET A 69 0.88 -7.45 14.87
CA MET A 69 0.91 -6.42 15.90
C MET A 69 -0.04 -6.74 17.06
#